data_AF-F8CRA1-F1
#
_entry.id   AF-F8CRA1-F1
#
_cell.length_a   1.000
_cell.length_b   1.000
_cell.length_c   1.000
_cell.angle_alpha   90.00
_cell.angle_beta   90.00
_cell.angle_gamma   90.00
#
_symmetry.space_group_name_H-M   'P 1'
#
loop_
_entity.id
_entity.type
_entity.pdbx_description
1 polymer ?
#
loop_
_entity_poly.entity_id
_entity_poly.type
_entity_poly.pdbx_seq_one_letter_code
_entity_poly.pdbx_strand_id
1 'polypeptide(L)'
;MKVFANGNEVACADGDGKVVAAFPDVCMSPPPPPAGPVPVPYPNTSFSRDMKQGSKRVTINGKPVMLRDESYYATSPLGNEAATRNFGAGIISHQVTGKTHFISWSMDVQFEGKNVPRHIDLTTSNHGSNANNAVPTPNLARSATSSPGQATFNACPCCNGPLHENQKDPVTGQPFETIPEMEFYGRIARYRMERRAEMLGILQQVAEGKLPMPPWANKPDAKSGLPVKDNIIRMGDECERDFKKLQELRQKHPNCPNVHNPPDQGCGVHFKVLEPGLAGNTKDGGRWESARTQSIEEWRLKGHAIPRNDKINHMTPADAGGCPYSVQNLVPTNVLKGDCLEIEDTQTRLQNMMPPKSTERKLLFR
;
A
#
# COMPACT_ATOMS: atom_id res chain seq x y z
N MET A 1 -5.57 8.18 -0.50
CA MET A 1 -4.10 8.06 -0.28
C MET A 1 -3.81 8.22 1.21
N LYS A 2 -2.80 7.50 1.74
CA LYS A 2 -2.34 7.65 3.13
C LYS A 2 -1.00 8.39 3.13
N VAL A 3 -0.81 9.31 4.08
CA VAL A 3 0.42 10.10 4.22
C VAL A 3 1.07 9.77 5.55
N PHE A 4 2.38 9.60 5.56
CA PHE A 4 3.14 9.18 6.73
C PHE A 4 4.18 10.22 7.12
N ALA A 5 4.41 10.38 8.42
CA ALA A 5 5.45 11.20 9.01
C ALA A 5 6.25 10.36 10.02
N ASN A 6 7.58 10.28 9.86
CA ASN A 6 8.46 9.36 10.60
C ASN A 6 7.90 7.93 10.71
N GLY A 7 7.43 7.40 9.59
CA GLY A 7 6.92 6.03 9.53
C GLY A 7 5.56 5.80 10.20
N ASN A 8 4.78 6.84 10.53
CA ASN A 8 3.46 6.72 11.15
C ASN A 8 2.42 7.55 10.38
N GLU A 9 1.22 7.00 10.14
CA GLU A 9 0.15 7.66 9.38
C GLU A 9 -0.21 8.98 10.07
N VAL A 10 -0.21 10.08 9.31
CA VAL A 10 -0.62 11.39 9.79
C VAL A 10 -2.13 11.38 10.04
N ALA A 11 -2.54 11.80 11.23
CA ALA A 11 -3.94 11.87 11.60
C ALA A 11 -4.66 12.96 10.78
N CYS A 12 -5.79 12.61 10.17
CA CYS A 12 -6.63 13.51 9.37
C CYS A 12 -8.10 13.06 9.42
N ALA A 13 -9.02 13.92 8.97
CA ALA A 13 -10.45 13.61 8.99
C ALA A 13 -10.87 12.45 8.05
N ASP A 14 -10.07 12.15 7.02
CA ASP A 14 -10.26 10.98 6.13
C ASP A 14 -9.37 9.78 6.54
N GLY A 15 -8.77 9.84 7.74
CA GLY A 15 -7.91 8.80 8.28
C GLY A 15 -8.69 7.63 8.87
N ASP A 16 -7.97 6.56 9.19
CA ASP A 16 -8.52 5.42 9.97
C ASP A 16 -8.13 5.49 11.45
N GLY A 17 -7.66 6.67 11.90
CA GLY A 17 -7.24 6.92 13.27
C GLY A 17 -8.37 6.68 14.26
N LYS A 18 -8.08 5.95 15.32
CA LYS A 18 -9.01 5.67 16.42
C LYS A 18 -8.28 5.48 17.73
N VAL A 19 -8.87 5.98 18.80
CA VAL A 19 -8.46 5.66 20.17
C VAL A 19 -9.46 4.63 20.67
N VAL A 20 -9.00 3.45 21.02
CA VAL A 20 -9.88 2.31 21.35
C VAL A 20 -9.75 2.01 22.83
N ALA A 21 -10.90 2.00 23.52
CA ALA A 21 -11.00 1.64 24.93
C ALA A 21 -9.94 2.32 25.82
N ALA A 22 -9.83 3.65 25.73
CA ALA A 22 -9.05 4.43 26.69
C ALA A 22 -9.67 4.21 28.09
N PHE A 23 -8.99 3.40 28.90
CA PHE A 23 -9.51 2.77 30.11
C PHE A 23 -8.40 2.64 31.17
N PRO A 24 -8.69 2.86 32.47
CA PRO A 24 -10.00 3.19 33.03
C PRO A 24 -10.31 4.69 32.98
N ASP A 25 -11.51 5.08 32.53
CA ASP A 25 -12.10 6.40 32.83
C ASP A 25 -13.09 6.25 33.99
N VAL A 26 -12.65 6.56 35.20
CA VAL A 26 -13.48 6.35 36.40
C VAL A 26 -14.48 7.48 36.57
N CYS A 27 -15.77 7.14 36.51
CA CYS A 27 -16.90 8.05 36.70
C CYS A 27 -17.79 7.62 37.87
N MET A 28 -18.35 8.60 38.58
CA MET A 28 -19.35 8.38 39.61
C MET A 28 -20.70 8.01 38.99
N SER A 29 -21.23 6.88 39.44
CA SER A 29 -22.40 6.22 38.83
C SER A 29 -23.43 5.81 39.90
N PRO A 30 -24.70 5.57 39.53
CA PRO A 30 -25.74 5.17 40.47
C PRO A 30 -25.35 3.96 41.34
N PRO A 31 -25.96 3.77 42.53
CA PRO A 31 -27.21 4.40 43.01
C PRO A 31 -27.04 5.78 43.69
N PRO A 32 -28.11 6.58 43.81
CA PRO A 32 -28.10 7.79 44.65
C PRO A 32 -27.98 7.45 46.16
N PRO A 33 -27.73 8.45 47.03
CA PRO A 33 -27.77 8.28 48.49
C PRO A 33 -29.06 7.62 49.01
N PRO A 34 -29.02 6.83 50.11
CA PRO A 34 -27.93 6.74 51.10
C PRO A 34 -26.80 5.76 50.76
N ALA A 35 -26.95 4.91 49.75
CA ALA A 35 -25.85 4.02 49.30
C ALA A 35 -24.68 4.81 48.69
N GLY A 36 -25.00 5.92 48.01
CA GLY A 36 -24.04 6.88 47.45
C GLY A 36 -23.51 6.45 46.07
N PRO A 37 -23.09 7.41 45.23
CA PRO A 37 -22.50 7.08 43.94
C PRO A 37 -21.25 6.24 44.09
N VAL A 38 -21.08 5.26 43.20
CA VAL A 38 -19.92 4.36 43.18
C VAL A 38 -18.97 4.72 42.03
N PRO A 39 -17.65 4.67 42.25
CA PRO A 39 -16.67 4.85 41.19
C PRO A 39 -16.69 3.64 40.24
N VAL A 40 -17.04 3.86 38.98
CA VAL A 40 -17.10 2.82 37.95
C VAL A 40 -16.15 3.17 36.81
N PRO A 41 -15.24 2.27 36.40
CA PRO A 41 -14.35 2.51 35.27
C PRO A 41 -15.06 2.22 33.95
N TYR A 42 -14.98 3.16 33.01
CA TYR A 42 -15.57 3.08 31.68
C TYR A 42 -14.51 3.11 30.57
N PRO A 43 -14.74 2.43 29.43
CA PRO A 43 -13.86 2.50 28.27
C PRO A 43 -14.33 3.58 27.28
N ASN A 44 -13.43 4.51 26.92
CA ASN A 44 -13.72 5.52 25.91
C ASN A 44 -13.19 5.14 24.53
N THR A 45 -13.97 5.36 23.48
CA THR A 45 -13.53 5.16 22.09
C THR A 45 -13.85 6.37 21.22
N SER A 46 -12.84 6.88 20.50
CA SER A 46 -12.99 8.01 19.58
C SER A 46 -12.39 7.75 18.21
N PHE A 47 -12.88 8.47 17.21
CA PHE A 47 -12.57 8.24 15.79
C PHE A 47 -12.14 9.53 15.09
N SER A 48 -11.18 9.38 14.18
CA SER A 48 -10.66 10.48 13.35
C SER A 48 -11.68 11.12 12.40
N ARG A 49 -12.70 10.37 11.97
CA ARG A 49 -13.83 10.94 11.22
C ARG A 49 -14.59 12.04 11.98
N ASP A 50 -14.53 12.02 13.31
CA ASP A 50 -15.18 13.00 14.19
C ASP A 50 -14.24 14.17 14.56
N MET A 51 -13.13 14.30 13.84
CA MET A 51 -12.15 15.37 14.03
C MET A 51 -12.77 16.76 13.84
N LYS A 52 -12.37 17.69 14.70
CA LYS A 52 -12.67 19.12 14.58
C LYS A 52 -11.38 19.94 14.63
N GLN A 53 -11.47 21.18 14.14
CA GLN A 53 -10.38 22.16 14.13
C GLN A 53 -9.10 21.65 13.45
N GLY A 54 -9.26 21.08 12.25
CA GLY A 54 -8.14 20.69 11.40
C GLY A 54 -7.49 21.86 10.68
N SER A 55 -6.38 21.57 9.99
CA SER A 55 -5.65 22.48 9.11
C SER A 55 -6.56 23.19 8.10
N LYS A 56 -6.23 24.44 7.80
CA LYS A 56 -6.97 25.29 6.83
C LYS A 56 -6.40 25.20 5.42
N ARG A 57 -5.14 24.78 5.28
CA ARG A 57 -4.39 24.79 4.00
C ARG A 57 -3.97 23.40 3.55
N VAL A 58 -3.64 22.51 4.49
CA VAL A 58 -3.12 21.17 4.19
C VAL A 58 -4.26 20.16 4.27
N THR A 59 -4.44 19.41 3.19
CA THR A 59 -5.46 18.36 3.11
C THR A 59 -4.85 17.03 2.70
N ILE A 60 -5.44 15.94 3.20
CA ILE A 60 -5.22 14.58 2.73
C ILE A 60 -6.57 14.10 2.19
N ASN A 61 -6.59 13.64 0.93
CA ASN A 61 -7.81 13.26 0.21
C ASN A 61 -8.90 14.35 0.23
N GLY A 62 -8.50 15.63 0.17
CA GLY A 62 -9.43 16.77 0.22
C GLY A 62 -10.05 17.03 1.59
N LYS A 63 -9.60 16.35 2.64
CA LYS A 63 -10.02 16.57 4.03
C LYS A 63 -8.88 17.13 4.89
N PRO A 64 -9.19 17.98 5.88
CA PRO A 64 -8.17 18.63 6.67
C PRO A 64 -7.37 17.63 7.53
N VAL A 65 -6.09 17.93 7.72
CA VAL A 65 -5.17 17.18 8.60
C VAL A 65 -5.24 17.69 10.04
N MET A 66 -4.85 16.88 11.01
CA MET A 66 -4.74 17.31 12.41
C MET A 66 -3.48 18.14 12.65
N LEU A 67 -3.61 19.15 13.50
CA LEU A 67 -2.53 19.99 13.99
C LEU A 67 -2.44 19.86 15.52
N ARG A 68 -1.21 19.76 16.02
CA ARG A 68 -0.89 19.80 17.45
C ARG A 68 -1.60 20.98 18.14
N ASP A 69 -2.10 20.74 19.35
CA ASP A 69 -2.71 21.73 20.26
C ASP A 69 -3.94 22.48 19.69
N GLU A 70 -4.45 22.08 18.52
CA GLU A 70 -5.62 22.71 17.87
C GLU A 70 -6.70 21.67 17.56
N SER A 71 -6.32 20.58 16.91
CA SER A 71 -7.26 19.55 16.48
C SER A 71 -7.59 18.54 17.59
N TYR A 72 -8.81 18.01 17.56
CA TYR A 72 -9.29 16.99 18.51
C TYR A 72 -10.37 16.11 17.90
N TYR A 73 -10.61 14.94 18.49
CA TYR A 73 -11.78 14.11 18.18
C TYR A 73 -12.95 14.50 19.07
N ALA A 74 -14.13 14.66 18.48
CA ALA A 74 -15.37 14.97 19.18
C ALA A 74 -16.41 13.86 18.92
N THR A 75 -16.01 12.62 19.19
CA THR A 75 -16.86 11.43 19.02
C THR A 75 -18.00 11.42 20.04
N SER A 76 -19.19 11.07 19.57
CA SER A 76 -20.36 10.83 20.41
C SER A 76 -21.20 9.70 19.78
N PRO A 77 -21.58 8.65 20.54
CA PRO A 77 -21.21 8.39 21.94
C PRO A 77 -19.73 8.00 22.13
N LEU A 78 -19.17 8.30 23.30
CA LEU A 78 -17.77 8.03 23.66
C LEU A 78 -17.59 6.73 24.46
N GLY A 79 -18.58 6.30 25.26
CA GLY A 79 -18.55 5.07 26.07
C GLY A 79 -18.90 5.26 27.56
N ASN A 80 -18.96 6.51 28.02
CA ASN A 80 -19.24 6.88 29.41
C ASN A 80 -20.71 7.23 29.67
N GLU A 81 -21.61 7.11 28.69
CA GLU A 81 -22.99 7.63 28.75
C GLU A 81 -23.83 7.07 29.91
N ALA A 82 -23.45 5.92 30.45
CA ALA A 82 -24.10 5.34 31.63
C ALA A 82 -23.76 6.06 32.95
N ALA A 83 -22.69 6.86 32.99
CA ALA A 83 -22.36 7.70 34.14
C ALA A 83 -23.35 8.87 34.27
N THR A 84 -23.58 9.33 35.50
CA THR A 84 -24.58 10.37 35.78
C THR A 84 -23.91 11.68 36.15
N ARG A 85 -24.19 12.75 35.39
CA ARG A 85 -23.60 14.08 35.62
C ARG A 85 -23.88 14.63 37.01
N ASN A 86 -25.09 14.42 37.52
CA ASN A 86 -25.51 14.86 38.86
C ASN A 86 -24.78 14.13 40.00
N PHE A 87 -24.04 13.06 39.72
CA PHE A 87 -23.20 12.36 40.70
C PHE A 87 -21.72 12.75 40.62
N GLY A 88 -21.38 13.77 39.83
CA GLY A 88 -20.03 14.29 39.68
C GLY A 88 -19.31 13.84 38.40
N ALA A 89 -19.91 12.91 37.64
CA ALA A 89 -19.35 12.34 36.40
C ALA A 89 -17.93 11.78 36.61
N GLY A 90 -17.03 11.96 35.65
CA GLY A 90 -15.62 11.64 35.80
C GLY A 90 -14.99 12.26 37.04
N ILE A 91 -14.25 11.47 37.84
CA ILE A 91 -13.73 11.90 39.15
C ILE A 91 -12.77 13.10 39.05
N ILE A 92 -12.01 13.21 37.96
CA ILE A 92 -11.04 14.29 37.69
C ILE A 92 -11.60 15.29 36.67
N SER A 93 -12.17 14.80 35.56
CA SER A 93 -12.63 15.66 34.45
C SER A 93 -13.97 16.34 34.70
N HIS A 94 -14.79 15.80 35.63
CA HIS A 94 -16.19 16.15 35.82
C HIS A 94 -17.03 16.13 34.53
N GLN A 95 -16.61 15.33 33.54
CA GLN A 95 -17.33 15.10 32.30
C GLN A 95 -17.84 13.66 32.22
N VAL A 96 -19.04 13.52 31.66
CA VAL A 96 -19.54 12.22 31.21
C VAL A 96 -18.90 11.93 29.84
N THR A 97 -19.04 12.84 28.88
CA THR A 97 -18.42 12.75 27.56
C THR A 97 -17.60 14.01 27.26
N GLY A 98 -16.52 13.89 26.50
CA GLY A 98 -15.66 15.03 26.18
C GLY A 98 -14.77 14.79 24.97
N LYS A 99 -13.89 15.75 24.69
CA LYS A 99 -12.97 15.69 23.54
C LYS A 99 -11.83 14.72 23.79
N THR A 100 -11.27 14.15 22.73
CA THR A 100 -9.98 13.44 22.77
C THR A 100 -8.90 14.31 22.13
N HIS A 101 -7.85 14.62 22.88
CA HIS A 101 -6.73 15.45 22.46
C HIS A 101 -5.46 14.62 22.32
N PHE A 102 -4.61 14.98 21.36
CA PHE A 102 -3.26 14.43 21.26
C PHE A 102 -2.32 15.14 22.23
N ILE A 103 -1.51 14.38 22.94
CA ILE A 103 -0.47 14.87 23.85
C ILE A 103 0.95 14.53 23.37
N SER A 104 1.06 13.84 22.22
CA SER A 104 2.31 13.69 21.47
C SER A 104 2.04 13.84 19.96
N TRP A 105 3.11 14.04 19.19
CA TRP A 105 3.09 14.35 17.77
C TRP A 105 4.48 14.10 17.16
N SER A 106 4.61 14.26 15.84
CA SER A 106 5.90 14.22 15.13
C SER A 106 6.89 15.25 15.68
N MET A 107 8.15 14.85 15.88
CA MET A 107 9.19 15.73 16.43
C MET A 107 9.71 16.76 15.42
N ASP A 108 9.56 16.52 14.12
CA ASP A 108 10.19 17.29 13.05
C ASP A 108 9.24 17.63 11.89
N VAL A 109 8.17 16.86 11.67
CA VAL A 109 7.17 17.15 10.63
C VAL A 109 6.11 18.11 11.16
N GLN A 110 5.97 19.23 10.47
CA GLN A 110 5.04 20.30 10.81
C GLN A 110 4.20 20.72 9.60
N PHE A 111 2.93 20.97 9.83
CA PHE A 111 2.03 21.63 8.90
C PHE A 111 1.54 22.93 9.52
N GLU A 112 1.55 24.02 8.74
CA GLU A 112 1.19 25.35 9.23
C GLU A 112 1.99 25.78 10.48
N GLY A 113 3.26 25.35 10.57
CA GLY A 113 4.12 25.64 11.72
C GLY A 113 3.77 24.87 13.01
N LYS A 114 2.92 23.84 12.92
CA LYS A 114 2.52 22.99 14.04
C LYS A 114 2.86 21.54 13.75
N ASN A 115 3.39 20.83 14.74
CA ASN A 115 3.66 19.41 14.61
C ASN A 115 2.39 18.62 14.30
N VAL A 116 2.55 17.50 13.60
CA VAL A 116 1.43 16.68 13.16
C VAL A 116 1.25 15.46 14.07
N PRO A 117 0.04 15.21 14.60
CA PRO A 117 -0.25 13.97 15.30
C PRO A 117 -0.37 12.78 14.33
N ARG A 118 -0.02 11.58 14.79
CA ARG A 118 0.11 10.40 13.93
C ARG A 118 -0.40 9.13 14.60
N HIS A 119 -0.26 8.00 13.90
CA HIS A 119 -0.28 6.68 14.52
C HIS A 119 0.69 6.61 15.71
N ILE A 120 0.30 5.88 16.76
CA ILE A 120 0.97 5.68 18.06
C ILE A 120 1.21 6.93 18.90
N ASP A 121 0.89 8.12 18.40
CA ASP A 121 0.91 9.31 19.23
C ASP A 121 -0.17 9.22 20.33
N LEU A 122 0.23 9.57 21.54
CA LEU A 122 -0.60 9.43 22.74
C LEU A 122 -1.72 10.45 22.73
N THR A 123 -2.87 10.01 23.24
CA THR A 123 -4.06 10.84 23.40
C THR A 123 -4.60 10.74 24.81
N THR A 124 -5.31 11.77 25.22
CA THR A 124 -6.10 11.82 26.45
C THR A 124 -7.56 12.07 26.07
N SER A 125 -8.50 11.44 26.76
CA SER A 125 -9.92 11.38 26.37
C SER A 125 -10.84 12.06 27.38
N ASN A 126 -12.12 12.20 27.06
CA ASN A 126 -13.14 12.76 27.97
C ASN A 126 -12.79 14.14 28.57
N HIS A 127 -12.16 15.00 27.76
CA HIS A 127 -11.77 16.34 28.19
C HIS A 127 -12.97 17.30 28.34
N GLY A 128 -13.05 17.93 29.51
CA GLY A 128 -13.72 19.22 29.78
C GLY A 128 -12.80 20.27 30.40
N SER A 129 -11.55 19.90 30.70
CA SER A 129 -10.46 20.73 31.23
C SER A 129 -9.11 20.10 30.83
N ASN A 130 -7.98 20.66 31.29
CA ASN A 130 -6.65 20.07 31.06
C ASN A 130 -6.39 18.80 31.88
N ALA A 131 -7.26 18.48 32.85
CA ALA A 131 -7.17 17.27 33.65
C ALA A 131 -8.02 16.14 33.02
N ASN A 132 -7.50 14.90 33.02
CA ASN A 132 -8.13 13.74 32.39
C ASN A 132 -8.17 12.54 33.34
N ASN A 133 -9.28 11.78 33.33
CA ASN A 133 -9.46 10.54 34.09
C ASN A 133 -8.79 9.35 33.43
N ALA A 134 -8.87 9.26 32.10
CA ALA A 134 -8.42 8.10 31.34
C ALA A 134 -6.89 8.12 31.21
N VAL A 135 -6.25 6.95 31.31
CA VAL A 135 -4.82 6.85 31.01
C VAL A 135 -4.53 7.26 29.56
N PRO A 136 -3.39 7.93 29.30
CA PRO A 136 -2.99 8.23 27.93
C PRO A 136 -2.98 6.97 27.07
N THR A 137 -3.70 7.02 25.96
CA THR A 137 -3.94 5.87 25.08
C THR A 137 -3.51 6.23 23.67
N PRO A 138 -2.77 5.36 22.96
CA PRO A 138 -2.28 5.67 21.62
C PRO A 138 -3.42 5.78 20.60
N ASN A 139 -3.26 6.71 19.66
CA ASN A 139 -4.06 6.73 18.43
C ASN A 139 -3.62 5.59 17.49
N LEU A 140 -4.54 4.68 17.21
CA LEU A 140 -4.32 3.55 16.33
C LEU A 140 -4.74 3.92 14.90
N ALA A 141 -3.78 3.86 13.99
CA ALA A 141 -3.91 4.06 12.55
C ALA A 141 -2.87 3.14 11.91
N ARG A 142 -2.31 3.49 10.74
CA ARG A 142 -1.28 2.67 10.08
C ARG A 142 0.13 3.15 10.41
N SER A 143 1.07 2.22 10.52
CA SER A 143 2.49 2.50 10.41
C SER A 143 2.90 2.39 8.93
N ALA A 144 3.93 3.10 8.49
CA ALA A 144 4.48 2.96 7.14
C ALA A 144 5.03 1.55 6.93
N THR A 145 5.55 0.91 7.98
CA THR A 145 5.95 -0.51 7.99
C THR A 145 4.74 -1.47 8.02
N SER A 146 3.54 -0.96 8.34
CA SER A 146 2.26 -1.63 8.08
C SER A 146 1.54 -1.05 6.85
N SER A 147 2.33 -0.73 5.82
CA SER A 147 1.89 -0.99 4.46
C SER A 147 1.83 -2.52 4.31
N PRO A 148 0.71 -3.12 3.87
CA PRO A 148 0.61 -4.55 3.58
C PRO A 148 1.64 -5.10 2.58
N GLY A 149 2.55 -4.27 2.06
CA GLY A 149 3.60 -4.66 1.13
C GLY A 149 4.96 -4.04 1.45
N GLN A 150 5.41 -4.04 2.70
CA GLN A 150 6.84 -3.87 3.05
C GLN A 150 7.24 -4.90 4.12
N ALA A 151 6.95 -6.17 3.84
CA ALA A 151 7.50 -7.29 4.59
C ALA A 151 8.69 -7.88 3.84
N THR A 152 9.76 -8.23 4.55
CA THR A 152 10.73 -9.22 4.08
C THR A 152 10.27 -10.59 4.54
N PHE A 153 10.46 -11.62 3.70
CA PHE A 153 10.09 -12.99 4.02
C PHE A 153 11.33 -13.85 4.19
N ASN A 154 11.36 -14.73 5.20
CA ASN A 154 12.46 -15.69 5.36
C ASN A 154 12.25 -16.99 4.57
N ALA A 155 11.06 -17.17 3.98
CA ALA A 155 10.66 -18.31 3.16
C ALA A 155 9.77 -17.82 2.02
N CYS A 156 9.65 -18.57 0.93
CA CYS A 156 8.75 -18.22 -0.16
C CYS A 156 7.30 -18.19 0.34
N PRO A 157 6.57 -17.07 0.26
CA PRO A 157 5.22 -16.95 0.79
C PRO A 157 4.20 -17.84 0.06
N CYS A 158 4.54 -18.33 -1.14
CA CYS A 158 3.67 -19.15 -1.97
C CYS A 158 3.75 -20.65 -1.64
N CYS A 159 4.96 -21.18 -1.44
CA CYS A 159 5.18 -22.62 -1.25
C CYS A 159 5.72 -22.97 0.14
N ASN A 160 5.99 -21.97 0.99
CA ASN A 160 6.64 -22.10 2.29
C ASN A 160 8.03 -22.76 2.27
N GLY A 161 8.63 -22.92 1.08
CA GLY A 161 9.99 -23.40 0.90
C GLY A 161 11.04 -22.28 1.00
N PRO A 162 12.32 -22.58 0.73
CA PRO A 162 13.37 -21.56 0.67
C PRO A 162 13.06 -20.48 -0.37
N LEU A 163 13.53 -19.25 -0.11
CA LEU A 163 13.44 -18.16 -1.08
C LEU A 163 14.12 -18.54 -2.40
N HIS A 164 13.44 -18.25 -3.50
CA HIS A 164 13.94 -18.42 -4.84
C HIS A 164 14.92 -17.30 -5.21
N GLU A 165 15.76 -17.51 -6.24
CA GLU A 165 16.72 -16.49 -6.70
C GLU A 165 16.06 -15.17 -7.13
N ASN A 166 14.78 -15.17 -7.52
CA ASN A 166 14.01 -13.97 -7.83
C ASN A 166 13.36 -13.31 -6.61
N GLN A 167 13.62 -13.80 -5.39
CA GLN A 167 13.05 -13.30 -4.13
C GLN A 167 14.12 -12.76 -3.17
N LYS A 168 15.40 -12.86 -3.53
CA LYS A 168 16.54 -12.46 -2.71
C LYS A 168 17.62 -11.81 -3.55
N ASP A 169 18.40 -10.95 -2.93
CA ASP A 169 19.57 -10.32 -3.53
C ASP A 169 20.66 -11.38 -3.76
N PRO A 170 21.21 -11.51 -4.98
CA PRO A 170 22.16 -12.57 -5.31
C PRO A 170 23.54 -12.38 -4.67
N VAL A 171 23.85 -11.18 -4.17
CA VAL A 171 25.13 -10.87 -3.54
C VAL A 171 25.06 -11.07 -2.04
N THR A 172 24.02 -10.56 -1.40
CA THR A 172 23.87 -10.58 0.06
C THR A 172 23.05 -11.75 0.59
N GLY A 173 22.27 -12.40 -0.29
CA GLY A 173 21.30 -13.44 0.08
C GLY A 173 20.08 -12.90 0.83
N GLN A 174 19.99 -11.59 1.07
CA GLN A 174 18.89 -10.98 1.81
C GLN A 174 17.60 -10.98 0.98
N PRO A 175 16.43 -11.19 1.60
CA PRO A 175 15.16 -11.13 0.89
C PRO A 175 14.96 -9.74 0.29
N PHE A 176 14.45 -9.68 -0.94
CA PHE A 176 13.97 -8.41 -1.47
C PHE A 176 12.77 -7.93 -0.64
N GLU A 177 12.67 -6.62 -0.45
CA GLU A 177 11.45 -6.02 0.06
C GLU A 177 10.27 -6.35 -0.87
N THR A 178 9.09 -6.47 -0.28
CA THR A 178 7.85 -6.65 -1.03
C THR A 178 7.21 -5.32 -1.36
N ILE A 179 6.18 -5.36 -2.19
CA ILE A 179 5.41 -4.20 -2.65
C ILE A 179 4.02 -4.69 -3.11
N PRO A 180 2.93 -3.91 -2.95
CA PRO A 180 1.63 -4.30 -3.48
C PRO A 180 1.63 -4.44 -5.01
N GLU A 181 0.84 -5.36 -5.57
CA GLU A 181 0.71 -5.65 -7.00
C GLU A 181 0.51 -4.36 -7.82
N MET A 182 -0.50 -3.56 -7.44
CA MET A 182 -0.81 -2.32 -8.16
C MET A 182 0.31 -1.28 -8.05
N GLU A 183 1.08 -1.29 -6.96
CA GLU A 183 2.22 -0.39 -6.81
C GLU A 183 3.42 -0.89 -7.64
N PHE A 184 3.64 -2.20 -7.76
CA PHE A 184 4.64 -2.79 -8.65
C PHE A 184 4.43 -2.32 -10.10
N TYR A 185 3.23 -2.53 -10.64
CA TYR A 185 2.90 -2.08 -12.01
C TYR A 185 2.90 -0.56 -12.14
N GLY A 186 2.40 0.14 -11.12
CA GLY A 186 2.35 1.61 -11.11
C GLY A 186 3.73 2.26 -11.11
N ARG A 187 4.73 1.63 -10.47
CA ARG A 187 6.12 2.10 -10.50
C ARG A 187 6.75 1.97 -11.89
N ILE A 188 6.45 0.89 -12.60
CA ILE A 188 6.87 0.72 -14.00
C ILE A 188 6.29 1.83 -14.87
N ALA A 189 4.97 2.06 -14.75
CA ALA A 189 4.30 3.09 -15.52
C ALA A 189 4.87 4.48 -15.21
N ARG A 190 5.02 4.82 -13.93
CA ARG A 190 5.57 6.11 -13.47
C ARG A 190 6.96 6.37 -14.05
N TYR A 191 7.87 5.39 -13.96
CA TYR A 191 9.21 5.52 -14.50
C TYR A 191 9.20 5.86 -16.00
N ARG A 192 8.35 5.18 -16.80
CA ARG A 192 8.25 5.46 -18.24
C ARG A 192 7.57 6.79 -18.53
N MET A 193 6.58 7.19 -17.75
CA MET A 193 5.91 8.49 -17.86
C MET A 193 6.85 9.65 -17.54
N GLU A 194 7.69 9.52 -16.50
CA GLU A 194 8.72 10.51 -16.15
C GLU A 194 9.76 10.65 -17.27
N ARG A 195 10.25 9.52 -17.79
CA ARG A 195 11.18 9.49 -18.94
C ARG A 195 10.59 10.15 -20.19
N ARG A 196 9.30 9.95 -20.47
CA ARG A 196 8.59 10.65 -21.54
C ARG A 196 8.53 12.15 -21.28
N ALA A 197 8.16 12.58 -20.07
CA ALA A 197 8.08 13.99 -19.71
C ALA A 197 9.45 14.70 -19.85
N GLU A 198 10.52 14.05 -19.40
CA GLU A 198 11.90 14.53 -19.58
C GLU A 198 12.25 14.69 -21.07
N MET A 199 11.92 13.68 -21.90
CA MET A 199 12.18 13.75 -23.34
C MET A 199 11.39 14.88 -24.01
N LEU A 200 10.11 15.06 -23.68
CA LEU A 200 9.30 16.17 -24.19
C LEU A 200 9.89 17.52 -23.80
N GLY A 201 10.37 17.68 -22.57
CA GLY A 201 11.03 18.90 -22.10
C GLY A 201 12.33 19.20 -22.87
N ILE A 202 13.09 18.17 -23.24
CA ILE A 202 14.27 18.33 -24.13
C ILE A 202 13.81 18.76 -25.53
N LEU A 203 12.80 18.10 -26.12
CA LEU A 203 12.31 18.46 -27.46
C LEU A 203 11.80 19.90 -27.51
N GLN A 204 11.14 20.37 -26.46
CA GLN A 204 10.72 21.76 -26.33
C GLN A 204 11.92 22.71 -26.34
N GLN A 205 12.94 22.46 -25.51
CA GLN A 205 14.14 23.29 -25.48
C GLN A 205 14.89 23.30 -26.81
N VAL A 206 14.89 22.19 -27.55
CA VAL A 206 15.46 22.12 -28.90
C VAL A 206 14.63 22.95 -29.88
N ALA A 207 13.30 22.87 -29.83
CA ALA A 207 12.42 23.67 -30.67
C ALA A 207 12.55 25.18 -30.41
N GLU A 208 12.81 25.55 -29.16
CA GLU A 208 13.09 26.93 -28.73
C GLU A 208 14.54 27.39 -29.03
N GLY A 209 15.39 26.52 -29.60
CA GLY A 209 16.79 26.82 -29.90
C GLY A 209 17.70 26.96 -28.68
N LYS A 210 17.24 26.58 -27.48
CA LYS A 210 17.99 26.67 -26.22
C LYS A 210 19.04 25.58 -26.06
N LEU A 211 18.82 24.41 -26.66
CA LEU A 211 19.74 23.28 -26.63
C LEU A 211 19.83 22.62 -28.01
N PRO A 212 20.98 22.08 -28.40
CA PRO A 212 21.06 21.21 -29.57
C PRO A 212 20.38 19.86 -29.29
N MET A 213 19.87 19.21 -30.34
CA MET A 213 19.34 17.85 -30.25
C MET A 213 20.42 16.90 -29.71
N PRO A 214 20.13 16.09 -28.66
CA PRO A 214 21.10 15.14 -28.15
C PRO A 214 21.54 14.14 -29.24
N PRO A 215 22.85 13.82 -29.37
CA PRO A 215 23.34 12.93 -30.42
C PRO A 215 22.75 11.51 -30.41
N TRP A 216 22.27 11.05 -29.26
CA TRP A 216 21.63 9.74 -29.11
C TRP A 216 20.15 9.74 -29.52
N ALA A 217 19.48 10.89 -29.54
CA ALA A 217 18.02 10.99 -29.67
C ALA A 217 17.49 10.47 -31.01
N ASN A 218 18.24 10.69 -32.10
CA ASN A 218 17.89 10.25 -33.45
C ASN A 218 18.48 8.88 -33.82
N LYS A 219 19.26 8.25 -32.94
CA LYS A 219 19.76 6.90 -33.20
C LYS A 219 18.59 5.91 -33.20
N PRO A 220 18.60 4.87 -34.03
CA PRO A 220 17.59 3.83 -33.97
C PRO A 220 17.75 3.03 -32.67
N ASP A 221 16.65 2.83 -31.96
CA ASP A 221 16.57 1.90 -30.84
C ASP A 221 16.65 0.46 -31.36
N ALA A 222 17.47 -0.36 -30.70
CA ALA A 222 17.80 -1.71 -31.17
C ALA A 222 16.60 -2.67 -31.21
N LYS A 223 15.54 -2.41 -30.42
CA LYS A 223 14.37 -3.31 -30.32
C LYS A 223 13.21 -2.84 -31.18
N SER A 224 12.93 -1.54 -31.18
CA SER A 224 11.78 -0.95 -31.88
C SER A 224 12.12 -0.43 -33.28
N GLY A 225 13.39 -0.15 -33.58
CA GLY A 225 13.82 0.51 -34.81
C GLY A 225 13.46 2.01 -34.88
N LEU A 226 12.66 2.52 -33.94
CA LEU A 226 12.30 3.93 -33.85
C LEU A 226 13.50 4.77 -33.37
N PRO A 227 13.56 6.06 -33.72
CA PRO A 227 14.48 6.97 -33.05
C PRO A 227 14.31 6.89 -31.53
N VAL A 228 15.40 6.88 -30.75
CA VAL A 228 15.35 6.71 -29.29
C VAL A 228 14.36 7.68 -28.63
N LYS A 229 14.32 8.93 -29.09
CA LYS A 229 13.36 9.95 -28.58
C LYS A 229 11.90 9.52 -28.74
N ASP A 230 11.55 8.96 -29.90
CA ASP A 230 10.19 8.56 -30.24
C ASP A 230 9.83 7.27 -29.51
N ASN A 231 10.79 6.36 -29.36
CA ASN A 231 10.63 5.16 -28.54
C ASN A 231 10.37 5.49 -27.07
N ILE A 232 11.09 6.45 -26.48
CA ILE A 232 10.87 6.90 -25.10
C ILE A 232 9.44 7.42 -24.91
N ILE A 233 8.97 8.25 -25.85
CA ILE A 233 7.62 8.82 -25.79
C ILE A 233 6.57 7.71 -25.91
N ARG A 234 6.70 6.86 -26.93
CA ARG A 234 5.81 5.71 -27.16
C ARG A 234 5.72 4.81 -25.92
N MET A 235 6.85 4.47 -25.29
CA MET A 235 6.86 3.64 -24.09
C MET A 235 6.13 4.30 -22.92
N GLY A 236 6.26 5.62 -22.75
CA GLY A 236 5.51 6.37 -21.73
C GLY A 236 4.00 6.33 -21.96
N ASP A 237 3.57 6.56 -23.21
CA ASP A 237 2.14 6.54 -23.59
C ASP A 237 1.51 5.15 -23.44
N GLU A 238 2.23 4.11 -23.89
CA GLU A 238 1.79 2.73 -23.75
C GLU A 238 1.69 2.32 -22.27
N CYS A 239 2.68 2.66 -21.44
CA CYS A 239 2.65 2.36 -20.01
C CYS A 239 1.49 3.04 -19.28
N GLU A 240 1.23 4.32 -19.58
CA GLU A 240 0.14 5.06 -18.96
C GLU A 240 -1.22 4.45 -19.32
N ARG A 241 -1.43 4.16 -20.60
CA ARG A 241 -2.65 3.50 -21.10
C ARG A 241 -2.84 2.13 -20.48
N ASP A 242 -1.79 1.31 -20.50
CA ASP A 242 -1.86 -0.08 -20.05
C ASP A 242 -2.02 -0.16 -18.52
N PHE A 243 -1.39 0.73 -17.75
CA PHE A 243 -1.60 0.76 -16.29
C PHE A 243 -3.02 1.16 -15.92
N LYS A 244 -3.58 2.20 -16.56
CA LYS A 244 -4.99 2.58 -16.36
C LYS A 244 -5.93 1.41 -16.71
N LYS A 245 -5.67 0.76 -17.84
CA LYS A 245 -6.44 -0.42 -18.28
C LYS A 245 -6.36 -1.56 -17.25
N LEU A 246 -5.19 -1.83 -16.70
CA LEU A 246 -5.01 -2.86 -15.68
C LEU A 246 -5.82 -2.55 -14.41
N GLN A 247 -5.81 -1.30 -13.95
CA GLN A 247 -6.59 -0.89 -12.78
C GLN A 247 -8.09 -1.13 -12.97
N GLU A 248 -8.62 -0.71 -14.13
CA GLU A 248 -10.03 -0.90 -14.48
C GLU A 248 -10.40 -2.39 -14.57
N LEU A 249 -9.57 -3.19 -15.23
CA LEU A 249 -9.81 -4.63 -15.38
C LEU A 249 -9.72 -5.38 -14.04
N ARG A 250 -8.73 -5.07 -13.19
CA ARG A 250 -8.57 -5.69 -11.86
C ARG A 250 -9.72 -5.34 -10.92
N GLN A 251 -10.25 -4.12 -11.00
CA GLN A 251 -11.43 -3.71 -10.23
C GLN A 251 -12.70 -4.43 -10.72
N LYS A 252 -12.88 -4.54 -12.04
CA LYS A 252 -14.04 -5.18 -12.65
C LYS A 252 -14.06 -6.71 -12.44
N HIS A 253 -12.88 -7.33 -12.42
CA HIS A 253 -12.72 -8.80 -12.36
C HIS A 253 -11.75 -9.24 -11.26
N PRO A 254 -12.15 -9.12 -9.98
CA PRO A 254 -11.29 -9.48 -8.85
C PRO A 254 -10.95 -10.98 -8.79
N ASN A 255 -11.76 -11.83 -9.41
CA ASN A 255 -11.65 -13.31 -9.38
C ASN A 255 -11.17 -13.92 -10.70
N CYS A 256 -10.49 -13.16 -11.56
CA CYS A 256 -9.94 -13.73 -12.79
C CYS A 256 -8.95 -14.88 -12.46
N PRO A 257 -8.90 -15.95 -13.27
CA PRO A 257 -7.99 -17.07 -13.01
C PRO A 257 -6.51 -16.72 -13.03
N ASN A 258 -6.12 -15.60 -13.62
CA ASN A 258 -4.72 -15.16 -13.69
C ASN A 258 -4.28 -14.24 -12.55
N VAL A 259 -5.12 -14.03 -11.53
CA VAL A 259 -4.84 -13.09 -10.44
C VAL A 259 -5.13 -13.73 -9.10
N HIS A 260 -4.42 -13.26 -8.08
CA HIS A 260 -4.60 -13.72 -6.71
C HIS A 260 -5.73 -12.95 -6.02
N ASN A 261 -6.55 -13.66 -5.26
CA ASN A 261 -7.56 -13.10 -4.37
C ASN A 261 -7.55 -13.87 -3.03
N PRO A 262 -7.21 -13.24 -1.89
CA PRO A 262 -6.84 -11.83 -1.75
C PRO A 262 -5.53 -11.48 -2.47
N PRO A 263 -5.37 -10.24 -2.99
CA PRO A 263 -4.11 -9.79 -3.56
C PRO A 263 -3.03 -9.68 -2.46
N ASP A 264 -1.77 -9.65 -2.89
CA ASP A 264 -0.60 -9.40 -2.03
C ASP A 264 -0.36 -10.43 -0.91
N GLN A 265 -1.02 -11.59 -0.96
CA GLN A 265 -0.88 -12.67 0.02
C GLN A 265 -0.46 -13.98 -0.64
N GLY A 266 0.30 -14.79 0.08
CA GLY A 266 0.74 -16.10 -0.40
C GLY A 266 1.48 -16.01 -1.74
N CYS A 267 0.92 -16.63 -2.78
CA CYS A 267 1.43 -16.55 -4.14
C CYS A 267 1.25 -15.19 -4.82
N GLY A 268 0.42 -14.30 -4.26
CA GLY A 268 0.17 -12.93 -4.73
C GLY A 268 1.21 -11.90 -4.32
N VAL A 269 2.19 -12.25 -3.50
CA VAL A 269 3.23 -11.33 -3.02
C VAL A 269 4.17 -10.93 -4.15
N HIS A 270 4.32 -9.62 -4.38
CA HIS A 270 5.31 -9.07 -5.32
C HIS A 270 6.56 -8.57 -4.58
N PHE A 271 7.73 -8.87 -5.12
CA PHE A 271 9.04 -8.45 -4.64
C PHE A 271 9.60 -7.32 -5.51
N LYS A 272 10.35 -6.40 -4.89
CA LYS A 272 11.12 -5.35 -5.56
C LYS A 272 12.40 -5.95 -6.16
N VAL A 273 12.26 -6.75 -7.22
CA VAL A 273 13.39 -7.46 -7.85
C VAL A 273 14.34 -6.46 -8.53
N LEU A 274 15.47 -6.20 -7.88
CA LEU A 274 16.41 -5.16 -8.31
C LEU A 274 17.33 -5.62 -9.46
N GLU A 275 17.64 -6.92 -9.50
CA GLU A 275 18.56 -7.48 -10.50
C GLU A 275 17.79 -8.10 -11.69
N PRO A 276 18.11 -7.72 -12.93
CA PRO A 276 17.47 -8.29 -14.12
C PRO A 276 17.89 -9.75 -14.34
N GLY A 277 17.03 -10.53 -15.02
CA GLY A 277 17.34 -11.90 -15.43
C GLY A 277 17.15 -12.98 -14.34
N LEU A 278 16.90 -12.60 -13.09
CA LEU A 278 16.65 -13.54 -12.00
C LEU A 278 15.45 -14.46 -12.27
N ALA A 279 14.42 -13.98 -12.99
CA ALA A 279 13.27 -14.77 -13.42
C ALA A 279 13.63 -15.96 -14.33
N GLY A 280 14.71 -15.86 -15.11
CA GLY A 280 15.22 -16.96 -15.92
C GLY A 280 16.02 -17.96 -15.08
N ASN A 281 16.83 -17.45 -14.15
CA ASN A 281 17.68 -18.25 -13.27
C ASN A 281 16.86 -19.13 -12.30
N THR A 282 15.63 -18.74 -11.99
CA THR A 282 14.77 -19.49 -11.08
C THR A 282 14.02 -20.66 -11.72
N LYS A 283 14.12 -20.88 -13.03
CA LYS A 283 13.44 -21.97 -13.73
C LYS A 283 14.42 -23.11 -14.02
N ASP A 284 14.65 -23.97 -13.03
CA ASP A 284 15.32 -25.26 -13.25
C ASP A 284 14.48 -26.08 -14.23
N GLY A 285 15.05 -26.44 -15.39
CA GLY A 285 14.32 -27.08 -16.49
C GLY A 285 13.55 -28.34 -16.09
N GLY A 286 14.08 -29.17 -15.19
CA GLY A 286 13.38 -30.39 -14.74
C GLY A 286 12.24 -30.10 -13.78
N ARG A 287 12.47 -29.20 -12.81
CA ARG A 287 11.47 -28.85 -11.79
C ARG A 287 10.35 -27.98 -12.37
N TRP A 288 10.70 -27.07 -13.28
CA TRP A 288 9.75 -26.25 -14.01
C TRP A 288 8.82 -27.10 -14.87
N GLU A 289 9.36 -28.04 -15.66
CA GLU A 289 8.52 -28.89 -16.52
C GLU A 289 7.55 -29.76 -15.71
N SER A 290 7.98 -30.21 -14.53
CA SER A 290 7.13 -30.92 -13.59
C SER A 290 5.99 -30.04 -13.08
N ALA A 291 6.28 -28.83 -12.61
CA ALA A 291 5.27 -27.87 -12.15
C ALA A 291 4.29 -27.45 -13.27
N ARG A 292 4.82 -27.27 -14.49
CA ARG A 292 4.05 -26.97 -15.70
C ARG A 292 3.06 -28.11 -16.00
N THR A 293 3.54 -29.34 -16.03
CA THR A 293 2.72 -30.53 -16.29
C THR A 293 1.64 -30.71 -15.23
N GLN A 294 2.01 -30.54 -13.96
CA GLN A 294 1.06 -30.64 -12.84
C GLN A 294 -0.03 -29.57 -12.93
N SER A 295 0.33 -28.31 -13.21
CA SER A 295 -0.65 -27.22 -13.36
C SER A 295 -1.67 -27.54 -14.48
N ILE A 296 -1.21 -27.99 -15.64
CA ILE A 296 -2.12 -28.36 -16.74
C ILE A 296 -3.11 -29.45 -16.30
N GLU A 297 -2.63 -30.46 -15.59
CA GLU A 297 -3.49 -31.56 -15.14
C GLU A 297 -4.50 -31.12 -14.08
N GLU A 298 -4.09 -30.30 -13.11
CA GLU A 298 -5.01 -29.74 -12.11
C GLU A 298 -6.12 -28.90 -12.74
N TRP A 299 -5.81 -28.12 -13.78
CA TRP A 299 -6.83 -27.34 -14.50
C TRP A 299 -7.71 -28.22 -15.39
N ARG A 300 -7.22 -29.33 -15.94
CA ARG A 300 -8.06 -30.32 -16.61
C ARG A 300 -9.04 -31.00 -15.67
N LEU A 301 -8.59 -31.35 -14.46
CA LEU A 301 -9.46 -31.92 -13.43
C LEU A 301 -10.57 -30.94 -13.00
N LYS A 302 -10.33 -29.62 -13.15
CA LYS A 302 -11.36 -28.57 -12.98
C LYS A 302 -12.31 -28.42 -14.19
N GLY A 303 -12.20 -29.28 -15.20
CA GLY A 303 -13.11 -29.32 -16.35
C GLY A 303 -12.67 -28.50 -17.57
N HIS A 304 -11.43 -28.01 -17.61
CA HIS A 304 -10.93 -27.22 -18.74
C HIS A 304 -10.28 -28.10 -19.82
N ALA A 305 -10.64 -27.87 -21.08
CA ALA A 305 -10.01 -28.50 -22.24
C ALA A 305 -8.68 -27.81 -22.59
N ILE A 306 -7.58 -28.29 -22.03
CA ILE A 306 -6.25 -27.67 -22.16
C ILE A 306 -5.29 -28.61 -22.91
N PRO A 307 -4.61 -28.16 -23.99
CA PRO A 307 -3.55 -28.93 -24.66
C PRO A 307 -2.37 -29.27 -23.73
N ARG A 308 -1.70 -30.42 -23.93
CA ARG A 308 -0.53 -30.81 -23.09
C ARG A 308 0.65 -29.85 -23.26
N ASN A 309 0.75 -29.20 -24.41
CA ASN A 309 1.78 -28.23 -24.76
C ASN A 309 1.33 -26.78 -24.53
N ASP A 310 0.21 -26.53 -23.84
CA ASP A 310 -0.27 -25.16 -23.61
C ASP A 310 0.76 -24.30 -22.86
N LYS A 311 0.77 -23.00 -23.16
CA LYS A 311 1.63 -22.02 -22.50
C LYS A 311 1.10 -21.81 -21.09
N ILE A 312 1.97 -21.95 -20.09
CA ILE A 312 1.67 -21.59 -18.70
C ILE A 312 2.12 -20.15 -18.43
N ASN A 313 1.22 -19.36 -17.86
CA ASN A 313 1.46 -18.02 -17.36
C ASN A 313 1.63 -18.05 -15.83
N HIS A 314 2.39 -17.08 -15.31
CA HIS A 314 2.52 -16.90 -13.87
C HIS A 314 1.55 -15.80 -13.42
N MET A 315 0.68 -16.10 -12.46
CA MET A 315 -0.28 -15.12 -11.94
C MET A 315 0.43 -13.94 -11.24
N THR A 316 1.43 -14.25 -10.41
CA THR A 316 2.46 -13.31 -9.97
C THR A 316 3.70 -13.52 -10.81
N PRO A 317 4.17 -12.51 -11.54
CA PRO A 317 5.28 -12.65 -12.48
C PRO A 317 6.57 -13.10 -11.82
N ALA A 318 7.36 -13.92 -12.51
CA ALA A 318 8.68 -14.31 -12.02
C ALA A 318 9.62 -13.09 -11.86
N ASP A 319 9.49 -12.08 -12.71
CA ASP A 319 10.20 -10.80 -12.61
C ASP A 319 9.74 -9.94 -11.42
N ALA A 320 8.63 -10.30 -10.78
CA ALA A 320 8.12 -9.73 -9.54
C ALA A 320 8.31 -10.68 -8.34
N GLY A 321 9.20 -11.68 -8.45
CA GLY A 321 9.46 -12.65 -7.37
C GLY A 321 8.40 -13.73 -7.22
N GLY A 322 7.52 -13.92 -8.21
CA GLY A 322 6.55 -15.00 -8.23
C GLY A 322 7.22 -16.38 -8.13
N CYS A 323 6.58 -17.30 -7.41
CA CYS A 323 7.06 -18.66 -7.27
C CYS A 323 6.99 -19.38 -8.63
N PRO A 324 8.11 -19.96 -9.13
CA PRO A 324 8.13 -20.61 -10.44
C PRO A 324 7.55 -22.04 -10.40
N TYR A 325 7.45 -22.65 -9.21
CA TYR A 325 7.14 -24.08 -9.08
C TYR A 325 5.78 -24.38 -8.46
N SER A 326 5.14 -23.39 -7.86
CA SER A 326 3.85 -23.60 -7.21
C SER A 326 2.74 -23.54 -8.25
N VAL A 327 1.98 -24.64 -8.38
CA VAL A 327 0.76 -24.70 -9.21
C VAL A 327 -0.27 -23.62 -8.84
N GLN A 328 -0.24 -23.11 -7.61
CA GLN A 328 -1.08 -22.00 -7.16
C GLN A 328 -0.73 -20.67 -7.81
N ASN A 329 0.48 -20.54 -8.39
CA ASN A 329 0.91 -19.36 -9.13
C ASN A 329 0.86 -19.57 -10.66
N LEU A 330 0.34 -20.70 -11.15
CA LEU A 330 0.41 -21.09 -12.55
C LEU A 330 -0.98 -21.26 -13.16
N VAL A 331 -1.17 -20.66 -14.32
CA VAL A 331 -2.42 -20.75 -15.09
C VAL A 331 -2.14 -21.02 -16.57
N PRO A 332 -2.75 -22.05 -17.18
CA PRO A 332 -2.67 -22.27 -18.62
C PRO A 332 -3.36 -21.15 -19.40
N THR A 333 -2.77 -20.76 -20.54
CA THR A 333 -3.29 -19.68 -21.39
C THR A 333 -4.71 -19.98 -21.86
N ASN A 334 -5.02 -21.24 -22.18
CA ASN A 334 -6.36 -21.65 -22.62
C ASN A 334 -7.46 -21.48 -21.55
N VAL A 335 -7.10 -21.29 -20.28
CA VAL A 335 -8.04 -20.97 -19.20
C VAL A 335 -8.48 -19.50 -19.30
N LEU A 336 -7.60 -18.63 -19.82
CA LEU A 336 -7.81 -17.19 -19.86
C LEU A 336 -8.66 -16.81 -21.07
N LYS A 337 -9.77 -16.11 -20.83
CA LYS A 337 -10.70 -15.63 -21.88
C LYS A 337 -11.14 -14.20 -21.58
N GLY A 338 -11.45 -13.45 -22.64
CA GLY A 338 -11.96 -12.08 -22.54
C GLY A 338 -11.09 -11.21 -21.65
N ASP A 339 -11.72 -10.51 -20.70
CA ASP A 339 -11.05 -9.56 -19.82
C ASP A 339 -9.93 -10.20 -18.97
N CYS A 340 -10.00 -11.50 -18.63
CA CYS A 340 -8.91 -12.16 -17.89
C CYS A 340 -7.66 -12.40 -18.76
N LEU A 341 -7.84 -12.69 -20.05
CA LEU A 341 -6.71 -12.76 -20.98
C LEU A 341 -6.11 -11.37 -21.19
N GLU A 342 -6.95 -10.34 -21.26
CA GLU A 342 -6.46 -8.97 -21.38
C GLU A 342 -5.70 -8.50 -20.13
N ILE A 343 -6.06 -8.96 -18.92
CA ILE A 343 -5.26 -8.70 -17.71
C ILE A 343 -3.86 -9.29 -17.88
N GLU A 344 -3.75 -10.56 -18.29
CA GLU A 344 -2.46 -11.23 -18.52
C GLU A 344 -1.60 -10.49 -19.55
N ASP A 345 -2.21 -10.14 -20.68
CA ASP A 345 -1.51 -9.42 -21.75
C ASP A 345 -1.06 -8.02 -21.29
N THR A 346 -1.89 -7.32 -20.51
CA THR A 346 -1.57 -5.99 -19.98
C THR A 346 -0.46 -6.06 -18.95
N GLN A 347 -0.53 -7.01 -18.02
CA GLN A 347 0.53 -7.27 -17.04
C GLN A 347 1.85 -7.61 -17.75
N THR A 348 1.81 -8.46 -18.77
CA THR A 348 2.99 -8.83 -19.59
C THR A 348 3.58 -7.62 -20.31
N ARG A 349 2.74 -6.76 -20.94
CA ARG A 349 3.20 -5.54 -21.60
C ARG A 349 3.89 -4.60 -20.61
N LEU A 350 3.30 -4.38 -19.43
CA LEU A 350 3.90 -3.55 -18.38
C LEU A 350 5.22 -4.14 -17.89
N GLN A 351 5.31 -5.45 -17.60
CA GLN A 351 6.56 -6.08 -17.17
C GLN A 351 7.68 -5.93 -18.21
N ASN A 352 7.35 -6.06 -19.50
CA ASN A 352 8.30 -5.87 -20.59
C ASN A 352 8.83 -4.42 -20.71
N MET A 353 8.21 -3.47 -19.99
CA MET A 353 8.66 -2.09 -19.87
C MET A 353 9.59 -1.87 -18.67
N MET A 354 9.90 -2.89 -17.86
CA MET A 354 10.90 -2.74 -16.82
C MET A 354 12.29 -2.41 -17.41
N PRO A 355 13.10 -1.61 -16.68
CA PRO A 355 14.46 -1.32 -17.13
C PRO A 355 15.34 -2.59 -17.19
N PRO A 356 16.21 -2.72 -18.19
CA PRO A 356 17.08 -3.88 -18.35
C PRO A 356 18.32 -3.84 -17.45
N LYS A 357 18.62 -2.70 -16.81
CA LYS A 357 19.78 -2.52 -15.93
C LYS A 357 19.36 -2.44 -14.47
N SER A 358 20.14 -3.05 -13.58
CA SER A 358 19.86 -3.03 -12.14
C SER A 358 19.91 -1.63 -11.54
N THR A 359 20.81 -0.76 -12.03
CA THR A 359 20.87 0.66 -11.63
C THR A 359 19.57 1.41 -11.93
N GLU A 360 18.92 1.10 -13.05
CA GLU A 360 17.64 1.70 -13.45
C GLU A 360 16.46 1.03 -12.73
N ARG A 361 16.49 -0.29 -12.49
CA ARG A 361 15.50 -0.98 -11.66
C ARG A 361 15.50 -0.45 -10.22
N LYS A 362 16.67 -0.05 -9.68
CA LYS A 362 16.73 0.65 -8.39
C LYS A 362 15.99 1.99 -8.40
N LEU A 363 15.97 2.72 -9.53
CA LEU A 363 15.18 3.96 -9.65
C LEU A 363 13.67 3.68 -9.67
N LEU A 364 13.26 2.57 -10.29
CA LEU A 364 11.87 2.10 -10.33
C LEU A 364 11.27 1.97 -8.92
N PHE A 365 12.06 1.44 -7.98
CA PHE A 365 11.62 1.04 -6.64
C PHE A 365 12.07 1.98 -5.52
N ARG A 366 12.62 3.16 -5.85
CA ARG A 366 13.01 4.20 -4.89
C ARG A 366 11.84 4.92 -4.23
#